data_AF-A0A7K0PBN3-F1
#
_entry.id   AF-A0A7K0PBN3-F1
#
_cell.length_a   1.000
_cell.length_b   1.000
_cell.length_c   1.000
_cell.angle_alpha   90.00
_cell.angle_beta   90.00
_cell.angle_gamma   90.00
#
_symmetry.space_group_name_H-M   'P 1'
#
loop_
_entity.id
_entity.type
_entity.pdbx_description
1 polymer ?
#
loop_
_entity_poly.entity_id
_entity_poly.type
_entity_poly.pdbx_seq_one_letter_code
_entity_poly.pdbx_strand_id
1 'polypeptide(L)'
;MGSFFIDTESGRIATLRQLTFAGLADTMTPPPRPWHQIRASGDASTLWYAVLRKQERGIWLGTLVFRQGDHYPLLLQKGWEEVSVEEIAGFGPATAASQEGIGDLDDAIQALAAAEIAGHTPEIRALGGLGAAQEAGERGSDDRG
;
A
#
# COMPACT_ATOMS: atom_id res chain seq x y z
N MET A 1 -16.28 2.24 3.55
CA MET A 1 -17.01 1.04 3.07
C MET A 1 -16.86 0.95 1.57
N GLY A 2 -16.57 -0.24 1.03
CA GLY A 2 -16.19 -0.42 -0.37
C GLY A 2 -17.41 -0.59 -1.28
N SER A 3 -17.73 0.42 -2.08
CA SER A 3 -18.68 0.27 -3.19
C SER A 3 -17.89 0.13 -4.50
N PHE A 4 -18.29 -0.83 -5.33
CA PHE A 4 -17.71 -1.09 -6.64
C PHE A 4 -18.68 -0.70 -7.73
N PHE A 5 -18.14 -0.24 -8.84
CA PHE A 5 -18.89 0.18 -10.02
C PHE A 5 -18.27 -0.46 -11.26
N ILE A 6 -19.12 -0.75 -12.24
CA ILE A 6 -18.72 -1.22 -13.56
C ILE A 6 -19.14 -0.20 -14.62
N ASP A 7 -18.22 0.12 -15.52
CA ASP A 7 -18.52 0.80 -16.77
C ASP A 7 -19.14 -0.23 -17.73
N THR A 8 -20.42 -0.07 -18.05
CA THR A 8 -21.15 -1.04 -18.88
C THR A 8 -20.70 -1.09 -20.33
N GLU A 9 -19.95 -0.08 -20.80
CA GLU A 9 -19.43 -0.01 -22.16
C GLU A 9 -18.04 -0.66 -22.26
N SER A 10 -17.14 -0.32 -21.33
CA SER A 10 -15.74 -0.80 -21.38
C SER A 10 -15.47 -2.04 -20.51
N GLY A 11 -16.34 -2.36 -19.55
CA GLY A 11 -16.15 -3.44 -18.59
C GLY A 11 -15.16 -3.11 -17.47
N ARG A 12 -14.69 -1.85 -17.40
CA ARG A 12 -13.79 -1.39 -16.34
C ARG A 12 -14.49 -1.38 -15.00
N ILE A 13 -13.73 -1.71 -13.95
CA ILE A 13 -14.19 -1.66 -12.57
C ILE A 13 -13.50 -0.52 -11.85
N ALA A 14 -14.25 0.19 -11.00
CA ALA A 14 -13.71 1.21 -10.11
C ALA A 14 -14.39 1.16 -8.74
N THR A 15 -13.66 1.58 -7.71
CA THR A 15 -14.24 1.86 -6.39
C THR A 15 -14.87 3.26 -6.36
N LEU A 16 -15.80 3.51 -5.43
CA LEU A 16 -16.36 4.86 -5.23
C LEU A 16 -15.25 5.90 -5.03
N ARG A 17 -14.24 5.58 -4.21
CA ARG A 17 -13.10 6.48 -3.92
C ARG A 17 -12.36 6.87 -5.20
N GLN A 18 -12.14 5.91 -6.09
CA GLN A 18 -11.48 6.12 -7.37
C GLN A 18 -12.30 7.01 -8.31
N LEU A 19 -13.62 6.78 -8.39
CA LEU A 19 -14.51 7.64 -9.18
C LEU A 19 -14.59 9.06 -8.61
N THR A 20 -14.60 9.21 -7.29
CA THR A 20 -14.55 10.52 -6.64
C THR A 20 -13.23 11.23 -6.91
N PHE A 21 -12.10 10.53 -6.85
CA PHE A 21 -10.80 11.10 -7.17
C PHE A 21 -10.70 11.55 -8.63
N ALA A 22 -11.33 10.82 -9.55
CA ALA A 22 -11.43 11.18 -10.95
C ALA A 22 -12.44 12.32 -11.24
N GLY A 23 -13.13 12.85 -10.22
CA GLY A 23 -14.17 13.87 -10.37
C GLY A 23 -15.45 13.37 -11.04
N LEU A 24 -15.63 12.05 -11.12
CA LEU A 24 -16.79 11.41 -11.75
C LEU A 24 -17.95 11.17 -10.78
N ALA A 25 -17.71 11.21 -9.47
CA ALA A 25 -18.73 11.02 -8.44
C ALA A 25 -18.41 11.87 -7.21
N ASP A 26 -19.39 12.09 -6.35
CA ASP A 26 -19.17 12.60 -5.01
C ASP A 26 -20.01 11.82 -3.98
N THR A 27 -19.95 12.20 -2.71
CA THR A 27 -20.68 11.49 -1.63
C THR A 27 -22.20 11.57 -1.79
N MET A 28 -22.71 12.59 -2.47
CA MET A 28 -24.13 12.89 -2.68
C MET A 28 -24.60 12.62 -4.11
N THR A 29 -23.68 12.58 -5.06
CA THR A 29 -23.94 12.44 -6.50
C THR A 29 -23.37 11.10 -6.99
N PRO A 30 -24.22 10.14 -7.36
CA PRO A 30 -23.75 8.88 -7.93
C PRO A 30 -23.04 9.14 -9.27
N PRO A 31 -22.10 8.26 -9.67
CA PRO A 31 -21.42 8.42 -10.93
C PRO A 31 -22.42 8.39 -12.10
N PRO A 32 -22.20 9.20 -13.15
CA PRO A 32 -23.05 9.20 -14.32
C PRO A 32 -22.89 7.89 -15.09
N ARG A 33 -23.85 7.61 -15.99
CA ARG A 33 -23.67 6.55 -16.99
C ARG A 33 -22.37 6.76 -17.78
N PRO A 34 -21.66 5.70 -18.18
CA PRO A 34 -22.06 4.28 -18.16
C PRO A 34 -21.76 3.54 -16.84
N TRP A 35 -21.41 4.25 -15.76
CA TRP A 35 -21.07 3.61 -14.49
C TRP A 35 -22.31 3.10 -13.75
N HIS A 36 -22.32 1.82 -13.43
CA HIS A 36 -23.37 1.15 -12.67
C HIS A 36 -22.81 0.51 -11.41
N GLN A 37 -23.48 0.72 -10.28
CA GLN A 37 -23.07 0.14 -9.01
C GLN A 37 -23.25 -1.38 -9.02
N ILE A 38 -22.19 -2.11 -8.67
CA ILE A 38 -22.26 -3.54 -8.38
C ILE A 38 -22.88 -3.69 -6.99
N ARG A 39 -24.00 -4.41 -6.92
CA ARG A 39 -24.67 -4.65 -5.63
C ARG A 39 -23.79 -5.52 -4.75
N ALA A 40 -23.49 -5.02 -3.56
CA ALA A 40 -22.64 -5.66 -2.57
C ALA A 40 -23.20 -5.40 -1.16
N SER A 41 -22.80 -6.25 -0.22
CA SER A 41 -22.86 -5.87 1.19
C SER A 41 -21.88 -4.71 1.44
N GLY A 42 -22.23 -3.76 2.30
CA GLY A 42 -21.42 -2.56 2.54
C GLY A 42 -20.02 -2.82 3.13
N ASP A 43 -19.82 -4.02 3.69
CA ASP A 43 -18.57 -4.54 4.24
C ASP A 43 -17.75 -5.37 3.23
N ALA A 44 -18.14 -5.41 1.96
CA ALA A 44 -17.42 -6.16 0.94
C ALA A 44 -15.97 -5.67 0.80
N SER A 45 -15.03 -6.60 0.94
CA SER A 45 -13.60 -6.41 0.75
C SER A 45 -13.08 -7.42 -0.28
N THR A 46 -12.15 -6.99 -1.15
CA THR A 46 -11.52 -7.86 -2.15
C THR A 46 -10.72 -9.02 -1.55
N LEU A 47 -10.43 -8.96 -0.25
CA LEU A 47 -9.82 -10.06 0.51
C LEU A 47 -10.73 -11.30 0.54
N TRP A 48 -12.04 -11.10 0.68
CA TRP A 48 -13.02 -12.17 0.86
C TRP A 48 -13.94 -12.34 -0.36
N TYR A 49 -14.15 -11.26 -1.11
CA TYR A 49 -15.01 -11.23 -2.28
C TYR A 49 -14.18 -11.11 -3.55
N ALA A 50 -14.53 -11.88 -4.58
CA ALA A 50 -14.08 -11.70 -5.94
C ALA A 50 -15.04 -10.75 -6.66
N VAL A 51 -14.47 -9.75 -7.35
CA VAL A 51 -15.22 -8.96 -8.33
C VAL A 51 -15.20 -9.74 -9.63
N LEU A 52 -16.36 -10.09 -10.14
CA LEU A 52 -16.49 -10.76 -11.42
C LEU A 52 -17.18 -9.84 -12.42
N ARG A 53 -16.79 -9.93 -13.69
CA ARG A 53 -17.48 -9.31 -14.81
C ARG A 53 -17.84 -10.32 -15.88
N LYS A 54 -18.85 -10.02 -16.67
CA LYS A 54 -19.22 -10.78 -17.86
C LYS A 54 -19.83 -9.88 -18.93
N GLN A 55 -19.44 -10.07 -20.17
CA GLN A 55 -20.09 -9.39 -21.29
C GLN A 55 -21.32 -10.19 -21.75
N GLU A 56 -22.48 -9.55 -21.77
CA GLU A 56 -23.74 -10.13 -22.22
C GLU A 56 -24.40 -9.17 -23.21
N ARG A 57 -24.66 -9.62 -24.44
CA ARG A 57 -25.36 -8.82 -25.48
C ARG A 57 -24.76 -7.41 -25.70
N GLY A 58 -23.44 -7.29 -25.61
CA GLY A 58 -22.72 -6.04 -25.81
C GLY A 58 -22.69 -5.08 -24.61
N ILE A 59 -23.23 -5.49 -23.45
CA ILE A 59 -23.11 -4.74 -22.20
C ILE A 59 -22.29 -5.54 -21.17
N TRP A 60 -21.51 -4.85 -20.36
CA TRP A 60 -20.76 -5.47 -19.27
C TRP A 60 -21.59 -5.50 -17.98
N LEU A 61 -21.66 -6.67 -17.37
CA LEU A 61 -22.31 -6.92 -16.08
C LEU A 61 -21.24 -7.19 -15.03
N GLY A 62 -21.45 -6.68 -13.81
CA GLY A 62 -20.56 -6.89 -12.68
C GLY A 62 -21.29 -7.55 -11.51
N THR A 63 -20.59 -8.41 -10.78
CA THR A 63 -21.09 -9.03 -9.54
C THR A 63 -19.97 -9.21 -8.53
N LEU A 64 -20.34 -9.30 -7.24
CA LEU A 64 -19.44 -9.69 -6.17
C LEU A 64 -19.85 -11.06 -5.64
N VAL A 65 -18.87 -11.93 -5.44
CA VAL A 65 -19.08 -13.29 -4.93
C VAL A 65 -18.04 -13.63 -3.89
N PHE A 66 -18.44 -14.37 -2.86
CA PHE A 66 -17.51 -14.85 -1.84
C PHE A 66 -16.55 -15.89 -2.42
N ARG A 67 -15.23 -15.68 -2.28
CA ARG A 67 -14.19 -16.50 -2.91
C ARG A 67 -14.22 -17.96 -2.49
N GLN A 68 -14.56 -18.22 -1.23
CA GLN A 68 -14.58 -19.57 -0.66
C GLN A 68 -15.94 -20.26 -0.78
N GLY A 69 -16.91 -19.64 -1.46
CA GLY A 69 -18.24 -20.23 -1.65
C GLY A 69 -18.36 -20.96 -2.99
N ASP A 70 -19.29 -21.92 -3.07
CA ASP A 70 -19.55 -22.75 -4.26
C ASP A 70 -19.97 -21.93 -5.51
N HIS A 71 -20.47 -20.71 -5.29
CA HIS A 71 -20.89 -19.81 -6.36
C HIS A 71 -19.73 -19.29 -7.21
N TYR A 72 -18.54 -19.11 -6.61
CA TYR A 72 -17.37 -18.61 -7.32
C TYR A 72 -16.96 -19.50 -8.50
N PRO A 73 -16.66 -20.81 -8.32
CA PRO A 73 -16.31 -21.67 -9.45
C PRO A 73 -17.46 -21.84 -10.45
N LEU A 74 -18.72 -21.84 -9.98
CA LEU A 74 -19.89 -21.92 -10.87
C LEU A 74 -19.99 -20.70 -11.80
N LEU A 75 -19.69 -19.50 -11.32
CA LEU A 75 -19.72 -18.30 -12.14
C LEU A 75 -18.58 -18.31 -13.16
N LEU A 76 -17.38 -18.73 -12.76
CA LEU A 76 -16.26 -18.90 -13.71
C LEU A 76 -16.62 -19.88 -14.84
N GLN A 77 -17.22 -21.03 -14.51
CA GLN A 77 -17.69 -22.00 -15.51
C GLN A 77 -18.78 -21.43 -16.44
N LYS A 78 -19.57 -20.45 -15.96
CA LYS A 78 -20.59 -19.74 -16.75
C LYS A 78 -20.01 -18.60 -17.58
N GLY A 79 -18.68 -18.49 -17.66
CA GLY A 79 -17.99 -17.48 -18.45
C GLY A 79 -17.91 -16.11 -17.78
N TRP A 80 -17.99 -16.06 -16.44
CA TRP A 80 -17.60 -14.86 -15.71
C TRP A 80 -16.09 -14.82 -15.55
N GLU A 81 -15.54 -13.61 -15.63
CA GLU A 81 -14.12 -13.34 -15.49
C GLU A 81 -13.86 -12.64 -14.16
N GLU A 82 -12.86 -13.10 -13.42
CA GLU A 82 -12.42 -12.36 -12.24
C GLU A 82 -11.60 -11.14 -12.66
N VAL A 83 -11.95 -10.00 -12.08
CA VAL A 83 -11.17 -8.77 -12.17
C VAL A 83 -10.20 -8.74 -11.00
N SER A 84 -8.90 -8.74 -11.29
CA SER A 84 -7.86 -8.79 -10.28
C SER A 84 -7.79 -7.50 -9.47
N VAL A 85 -7.19 -7.56 -8.27
CA VAL A 85 -7.03 -6.37 -7.43
C VAL A 85 -6.11 -5.34 -8.11
N GLU A 86 -5.12 -5.81 -8.86
CA GLU A 86 -4.19 -4.99 -9.63
C GLU A 86 -4.91 -4.25 -10.76
N GLU A 87 -5.82 -4.91 -11.47
CA GLU A 87 -6.64 -4.26 -12.50
C GLU A 87 -7.54 -3.18 -11.89
N ILE A 88 -8.16 -3.47 -10.74
CA ILE A 88 -8.97 -2.49 -10.02
C ILE A 88 -8.10 -1.32 -9.54
N ALA A 89 -6.92 -1.60 -8.98
CA ALA A 89 -5.99 -0.59 -8.50
C ALA A 89 -5.45 0.29 -9.64
N GLY A 90 -5.32 -0.27 -10.85
CA GLY A 90 -4.93 0.44 -12.06
C GLY A 90 -5.96 1.45 -12.58
N PHE A 91 -7.13 1.57 -11.96
CA PHE A 91 -8.08 2.63 -12.29
C PHE A 91 -7.56 4.01 -11.83
N GLY A 92 -7.22 4.83 -12.82
CA GLY A 92 -6.71 6.19 -12.66
C GLY A 92 -5.58 6.47 -13.66
N PRO A 93 -5.11 7.71 -13.82
CA PRO A 93 -3.85 7.93 -14.50
C PRO A 93 -2.76 7.16 -13.74
N ALA A 94 -1.94 6.39 -14.44
CA ALA A 94 -0.68 5.90 -13.90
C ALA A 94 0.22 7.12 -13.68
N THR A 95 0.01 7.85 -12.58
CA THR A 95 1.03 8.78 -12.12
C THR A 95 2.22 7.93 -11.73
N ALA A 96 3.36 8.15 -12.40
CA ALA A 96 4.66 7.57 -12.04
C ALA A 96 4.95 7.64 -10.52
N ALA A 97 4.37 8.64 -9.84
CA ALA A 97 4.38 8.80 -8.39
C ALA A 97 3.81 7.62 -7.56
N SER A 98 2.95 6.76 -8.13
CA SER A 98 2.44 5.58 -7.42
C SER A 98 3.43 4.40 -7.42
N GLN A 99 4.44 4.43 -8.30
CA GLN A 99 5.53 3.44 -8.35
C GLN A 99 6.83 3.96 -7.70
N GLU A 100 7.02 5.28 -7.59
CA GLU A 100 8.23 5.88 -7.01
C GLU A 100 8.27 5.86 -5.47
N GLY A 101 7.15 5.66 -4.77
CA GLY A 101 7.08 5.80 -3.31
C GLY A 101 7.71 4.70 -2.45
N ILE A 102 8.16 3.58 -3.03
CA ILE A 102 8.80 2.50 -2.26
C ILE A 102 10.33 2.53 -2.40
N GLY A 103 10.87 2.98 -3.54
CA GLY A 103 12.33 3.15 -3.70
C GLY A 103 12.87 4.37 -2.98
N ASP A 104 12.10 5.45 -2.95
CA ASP A 104 12.50 6.75 -2.36
C ASP A 104 12.63 6.69 -0.83
N LEU A 105 11.98 5.72 -0.16
CA LEU A 105 12.10 5.54 1.28
C LEU A 105 13.44 4.92 1.69
N ASP A 106 13.95 3.94 0.95
CA ASP A 106 15.26 3.33 1.22
C ASP A 106 16.40 4.32 0.95
N ASP A 107 16.28 5.12 -0.12
CA ASP A 107 17.23 6.19 -0.43
C ASP A 107 17.15 7.34 0.58
N ALA A 108 15.94 7.71 1.05
CA ALA A 108 15.76 8.68 2.13
C ALA A 108 16.30 8.17 3.47
N ILE A 109 16.11 6.88 3.79
CA ILE A 109 16.68 6.25 5.00
C ILE A 109 18.21 6.21 4.90
N GLN A 110 18.79 5.87 3.74
CA GLN A 110 20.23 5.93 3.53
C GLN A 110 20.78 7.35 3.61
N ALA A 111 20.10 8.33 3.02
CA ALA A 111 20.51 9.73 3.08
C ALA A 111 20.45 10.27 4.51
N LEU A 112 19.43 9.90 5.28
CA LEU A 112 19.32 10.26 6.70
C LEU A 112 20.41 9.58 7.54
N ALA A 113 20.67 8.29 7.31
CA ALA A 113 21.74 7.55 7.99
C ALA A 113 23.14 8.08 7.64
N ALA A 114 23.38 8.46 6.38
CA ALA A 114 24.63 9.07 5.95
C ALA A 114 24.83 10.48 6.53
N ALA A 115 23.76 11.27 6.64
CA ALA A 115 23.78 12.57 7.30
C ALA A 115 24.02 12.45 8.81
N GLU A 116 23.47 11.40 9.45
CA GLU A 116 23.67 11.12 10.87
C GLU A 116 25.11 10.67 11.19
N ILE A 117 25.76 9.96 10.25
CA ILE A 117 27.19 9.59 10.33
C ILE A 117 28.10 10.81 10.11
N ALA A 118 27.73 11.74 9.22
CA ALA A 118 28.52 12.94 8.95
C ALA A 118 28.38 14.03 10.04
N GLY A 119 27.26 14.04 10.78
CA GLY A 119 26.98 14.98 11.86
C GLY A 119 27.53 14.61 13.24
N HIS A 120 28.02 13.38 13.44
CA HIS A 120 28.58 12.95 14.72
C HIS A 120 30.03 13.43 14.91
N THR A 121 30.18 14.54 15.63
CA THR A 121 31.44 14.99 16.22
C THR A 121 32.02 13.86 17.12
N PRO A 122 33.34 13.60 17.13
CA PRO A 122 33.97 12.47 17.82
C PRO A 122 33.88 12.46 19.36
N GLU A 123 33.08 13.33 19.98
CA GLU A 123 33.12 13.56 21.44
C GLU A 123 32.37 12.50 22.26
N ILE A 124 31.39 11.78 21.69
CA ILE A 124 30.64 10.74 22.45
C ILE A 124 31.44 9.44 22.62
N ARG A 125 32.49 9.18 21.82
CA ARG A 125 33.38 8.03 22.04
C ARG A 125 34.23 8.20 23.32
N ALA A 126 34.43 9.43 23.80
CA ALA A 126 35.24 9.70 24.99
C ALA A 126 34.52 9.44 26.33
N LEU A 127 33.19 9.24 26.34
CA LEU A 127 32.41 9.03 27.57
C LEU A 127 31.99 7.56 27.83
N GLY A 128 32.30 6.64 26.92
CA GLY A 128 32.03 5.20 27.08
C GLY A 128 33.20 4.38 27.65
N GLY A 129 34.29 5.03 28.06
CA GLY A 129 35.54 4.38 28.46
C GLY A 129 35.84 4.45 29.96
N LEU A 130 34.88 4.16 30.84
CA LEU A 130 35.18 3.88 32.25
C LEU A 130 35.48 2.37 32.41
N GLY A 131 36.72 2.02 32.11
CA GLY A 131 37.30 0.69 32.32
C GLY A 131 38.71 0.82 32.90
N ALA A 132 38.75 1.09 34.21
CA ALA A 132 39.78 0.73 35.19
C ALA A 132 41.28 0.79 34.79
N ALA A 133 41.94 1.79 35.38
CA ALA A 133 43.17 1.67 36.17
C ALA A 133 44.44 1.09 35.50
N GLN A 134 45.31 2.01 35.04
CA GLN A 134 46.74 1.78 35.05
C GLN A 134 47.46 3.12 35.35
N GLU A 135 47.60 3.45 36.64
CA GLU A 135 48.60 4.42 37.09
C GLU A 135 49.83 3.65 37.58
N ALA A 136 50.90 3.83 36.84
CA ALA A 136 52.24 3.44 37.19
C ALA A 136 52.88 4.50 38.09
N GLY A 137 53.71 4.04 39.04
CA GLY A 137 55.03 4.62 39.23
C GLY A 137 55.20 5.77 40.23
N GLU A 138 55.98 5.44 41.26
CA GLU A 138 57.03 6.30 41.84
C GLU A 138 56.64 7.47 42.77
N ARG A 139 56.73 7.18 44.07
CA ARG A 139 57.48 8.05 45.00
C ARG A 139 58.43 7.21 45.83
N GLY A 140 59.70 7.20 45.43
CA GLY A 140 60.78 6.94 46.38
C GLY A 140 61.02 8.20 47.20
N SER A 141 61.05 8.06 48.53
CA SER A 141 62.08 8.64 49.40
C SER A 141 61.77 8.24 50.83
N ASP A 142 62.71 7.48 51.42
CA ASP A 142 63.24 7.64 52.77
C ASP A 142 63.53 6.28 53.40
N ASP A 143 64.77 5.81 53.24
CA ASP A 143 65.46 5.19 54.36
C ASP A 143 66.96 5.49 54.32
N ARG A 144 67.43 6.21 55.34
CA ARG A 144 68.83 6.45 55.69
C ARG A 144 68.91 6.23 57.20
N GLY A 145 69.63 5.20 57.64
CA GLY A 145 70.10 5.07 59.02
C GLY A 145 69.97 3.67 59.59
#